data_AF-A0A941FE28-F1
#
_entry.id   AF-A0A941FE28-F1
#
_cell.length_a   1.000
_cell.length_b   1.000
_cell.length_c   1.000
_cell.angle_alpha   90.00
_cell.angle_beta   90.00
_cell.angle_gamma   90.00
#
_symmetry.space_group_name_H-M   'P 1'
#
loop_
_entity.id
_entity.type
_entity.pdbx_description
1 polymer ?
#
loop_
_entity_poly.entity_id
_entity_poly.type
_entity_poly.pdbx_seq_one_letter_code
_entity_poly.pdbx_strand_id
1 'polypeptide(L)' 'MATVAEPRPLADLEQDALARVEAEFARRSRGAKPWTVAEYLDQIAAEHARFKAAAIARTRLGRAA' A
#
# COMPACT_ATOMS: atom_id res chain seq x y z
N MET A 1 -16.11 4.16 27.44
CA MET A 1 -15.87 2.98 26.57
C MET A 1 -14.77 3.34 25.59
N ALA A 2 -13.51 3.06 25.95
CA ALA A 2 -12.40 3.27 25.02
C ALA A 2 -12.43 2.13 24.00
N THR A 3 -12.92 2.39 22.79
CA THR A 3 -12.73 1.47 21.66
C THR A 3 -11.23 1.48 21.34
N VAL A 4 -10.49 0.52 21.90
CA VAL A 4 -9.13 0.22 21.45
C VAL A 4 -9.31 -0.32 20.04
N ALA A 5 -9.21 0.55 19.04
CA ALA A 5 -9.14 0.12 17.66
C ALA A 5 -7.86 -0.72 17.56
N GLU A 6 -8.01 -2.04 17.47
CA GLU A 6 -6.87 -2.90 17.25
C GLU A 6 -6.12 -2.40 16.01
N PRO A 7 -4.78 -2.29 16.07
CA PRO A 7 -4.01 -1.79 14.95
C PRO A 7 -4.27 -2.71 13.75
N ARG A 8 -4.87 -2.13 12.69
CA ARG A 8 -5.25 -2.89 11.50
C ARG A 8 -4.06 -3.73 11.00
N PRO A 9 -4.29 -4.98 10.60
CA PRO A 9 -3.26 -5.81 9.97
C PRO A 9 -2.54 -5.06 8.86
N LEU A 10 -1.22 -5.23 8.77
CA LEU A 10 -0.41 -4.53 7.76
C LEU A 10 -0.85 -4.90 6.34
N ALA A 11 -1.29 -6.15 6.14
CA ALA A 11 -1.84 -6.62 4.88
C ALA A 11 -3.10 -5.85 4.45
N ASP A 12 -3.97 -5.49 5.40
CA ASP A 12 -5.19 -4.72 5.10
C ASP A 12 -4.84 -3.29 4.67
N LEU A 13 -3.81 -2.70 5.29
CA LEU A 13 -3.31 -1.38 4.91
C LEU A 13 -2.65 -1.39 3.52
N GLU A 14 -1.95 -2.48 3.18
CA GLU A 14 -1.37 -2.68 1.86
C GLU A 14 -2.47 -2.82 0.80
N GLN A 15 -3.51 -3.61 1.07
CA GLN A 15 -4.67 -3.73 0.18
C GLN A 15 -5.38 -2.40 -0.05
N ASP A 16 -5.60 -1.60 1.00
CA ASP A 16 -6.15 -0.25 0.88
C ASP A 16 -5.29 0.66 -0.01
N ALA A 17 -3.96 0.52 0.07
CA ALA A 17 -3.03 1.30 -0.74
C ALA A 17 -3.07 0.87 -2.22
N LEU A 18 -3.11 -0.44 -2.50
CA LEU A 18 -3.25 -0.97 -3.86
C LEU A 18 -4.57 -0.54 -4.50
N ALA A 19 -5.68 -0.57 -3.75
CA ALA A 19 -6.98 -0.11 -4.22
C ALA A 19 -6.96 1.37 -4.67
N ARG A 20 -6.12 2.22 -4.04
CA ARG A 20 -5.93 3.62 -4.46
C ARG A 20 -5.16 3.72 -5.77
N VAL A 21 -4.15 2.87 -5.98
CA VAL A 21 -3.40 2.79 -7.24
C VAL A 21 -4.33 2.35 -8.38
N GLU A 22 -5.18 1.34 -8.13
CA GLU A 22 -6.20 0.89 -9.09
C GLU A 22 -7.21 1.99 -9.43
N ALA A 23 -7.71 2.71 -8.42
CA ALA A 23 -8.62 3.83 -8.64
C ALA A 23 -7.98 4.95 -9.45
N GLU A 24 -6.70 5.27 -9.21
CA GLU A 24 -5.97 6.26 -9.98
C GLU A 24 -5.71 5.80 -11.43
N PHE A 25 -5.40 4.52 -11.64
CA PHE A 25 -5.29 3.94 -12.97
C PHE A 25 -6.62 4.04 -13.74
N ALA A 26 -7.73 3.67 -13.09
CA ALA A 26 -9.08 3.78 -13.67
C ALA A 26 -9.49 5.24 -13.94
N ARG A 27 -9.03 6.20 -13.12
CA ARG A 27 -9.25 7.62 -13.33
C ARG A 27 -8.46 8.14 -14.53
N ARG A 28 -7.17 7.78 -14.63
CA ARG A 28 -6.27 8.24 -15.70
C ARG A 28 -6.57 7.60 -17.05
N SER A 29 -7.05 6.37 -17.08
CA SER A 29 -7.47 5.71 -18.32
C SER A 29 -8.61 6.44 -19.04
N ARG A 30 -9.36 7.28 -18.32
CA ARG A 30 -10.45 8.11 -18.85
C ARG A 30 -10.02 9.54 -19.19
N GLY A 31 -8.77 9.93 -18.93
CA GLY A 31 -8.30 11.32 -19.02
C GLY A 31 -7.12 11.52 -19.98
N ALA A 32 -6.69 12.77 -20.13
CA ALA A 32 -5.47 13.09 -20.86
C ALA A 32 -4.24 12.63 -20.05
N LYS A 33 -3.41 11.77 -20.67
CA LYS A 33 -2.25 11.07 -20.08
C LYS A 33 -2.60 9.81 -19.26
N PRO A 34 -3.11 8.76 -19.91
CA PRO A 34 -3.24 7.45 -19.27
C PRO A 34 -1.86 6.93 -18.87
N TRP A 35 -1.80 6.24 -17.73
CA TRP A 35 -0.62 5.43 -17.44
C TRP A 35 -0.53 4.27 -18.42
N THR A 36 0.69 3.96 -18.81
CA THR A 36 1.02 2.68 -19.41
C THR A 36 0.87 1.56 -18.38
N VAL A 37 0.70 0.33 -18.86
CA VAL A 37 0.67 -0.85 -17.97
C VAL A 37 1.98 -0.98 -17.18
N ALA A 38 3.11 -0.60 -17.77
CA ALA A 38 4.41 -0.59 -17.07
C ALA A 38 4.40 0.38 -15.88
N GLU A 39 3.97 1.63 -16.10
CA GLU A 39 3.87 2.62 -15.01
C GLU A 39 2.90 2.19 -13.90
N TYR A 40 1.80 1.51 -14.25
CA TYR A 40 0.90 0.92 -13.27
C TYR A 40 1.59 -0.15 -12.42
N LEU A 41 2.29 -1.10 -13.07
CA LEU A 41 3.01 -2.16 -12.37
C LEU A 41 4.15 -1.62 -11.50
N ASP A 42 4.83 -0.56 -11.94
CA ASP A 42 5.87 0.10 -11.14
C ASP A 42 5.30 0.70 -9.85
N GLN A 43 4.10 1.30 -9.91
CA GLN A 43 3.44 1.84 -8.72
C GLN A 43 2.99 0.75 -7.75
N ILE A 44 2.43 -0.36 -8.27
CA ILE A 44 2.09 -1.53 -7.45
C ILE A 44 3.33 -2.09 -6.76
N ALA A 45 4.44 -2.24 -7.48
CA ALA A 45 5.70 -2.70 -6.92
C ALA A 45 6.26 -1.76 -5.84
N ALA A 46 6.11 -0.44 -6.01
CA ALA A 46 6.54 0.55 -5.03
C ALA A 46 5.75 0.45 -3.72
N GLU A 47 4.43 0.25 -3.78
CA GLU A 47 3.60 0.05 -2.59
C GLU A 47 3.98 -1.26 -1.86
N HIS A 48 4.13 -2.38 -2.59
CA HIS A 48 4.63 -3.62 -1.99
C HIS A 48 6.00 -3.44 -1.30
N ALA A 49 6.93 -2.72 -1.94
CA ALA A 49 8.24 -2.45 -1.35
C ALA A 49 8.13 -1.61 -0.06
N ARG A 50 7.23 -0.62 -0.03
CA ARG A 50 6.96 0.23 1.13
C ARG A 50 6.43 -0.58 2.31
N PHE A 51 5.44 -1.44 2.08
CA PHE A 51 4.85 -2.26 3.15
C PHE A 51 5.79 -3.39 3.60
N LYS A 52 6.57 -3.96 2.68
CA LYS A 52 7.65 -4.91 3.02
C LYS A 52 8.72 -4.26 3.91
N ALA A 53 9.11 -3.02 3.62
CA ALA A 53 10.04 -2.26 4.47
C ALA A 53 9.44 -1.97 5.86
N ALA A 54 8.15 -1.61 5.92
CA ALA A 54 7.44 -1.38 7.18
C ALA A 54 7.31 -2.66 8.04
N ALA A 55 7.06 -3.81 7.41
CA ALA A 55 7.02 -5.11 8.09
C ALA A 55 8.37 -5.45 8.73
N ILE A 56 9.47 -5.30 7.97
CA ILE A 56 10.83 -5.55 8.46
C ILE A 56 11.18 -4.63 9.64
N ALA A 57 10.82 -3.35 9.56
CA ALA A 57 11.04 -2.40 10.64
C ALA A 57 10.27 -2.78 11.92
N ARG A 58 9.00 -3.20 11.79
CA ARG A 58 8.17 -3.64 12.92
C ARG A 58 8.73 -4.89 13.61
N THR A 59 9.20 -5.87 12.85
CA THR A 59 9.82 -7.09 13.41
C THR A 59 11.13 -6.80 14.13
N ARG A 60 11.95 -5.85 13.63
CA ARG A 60 13.21 -5.48 14.28
C ARG A 60 13.00 -4.75 15.61
N LEU A 61 11.99 -3.90 15.70
CA LEU A 61 11.66 -3.18 16.95
C LEU A 61 11.05 -4.11 18.02
N GLY A 62 10.30 -5.14 17.64
CA GLY A 62 9.71 -6.10 18.59
C GLY A 62 10.66 -7.16 19.15
N ARG A 63 11.85 -7.35 18.56
CA ARG A 63 12.83 -8.36 19.01
C ARG A 63 13.90 -7.82 19.97
N ALA A 64 13.91 -6.51 20.20
CA ALA A 64 14.90 -5.81 21.03
C ALA A 64 14.35 -5.39 22.42
N ALA A 65 13.21 -5.93 22.83
CA ALA A 65 12.55 -5.68 24.11
C ALA A 65 12.54 -6.94 24.98
#